data_AF-A0A534TTV2-F1
#
_entry.id   AF-A0A534TTV2-F1
#
_cell.length_a   1.000
_cell.length_b   1.000
_cell.length_c   1.000
_cell.angle_alpha   90.00
_cell.angle_beta   90.00
_cell.angle_gamma   90.00
#
_symmetry.space_group_name_H-M   'P 1'
#
loop_
_entity.id
_entity.type
_entity.pdbx_description
1 polymer ?
#
loop_
_entity_poly.entity_id
_entity_poly.type
_entity_poly.pdbx_seq_one_letter_code
_entity_poly.pdbx_strand_id
1 'polypeptide(L)'
;MRVGPGRSTDPAARVRTREAVVAFAARARAAAATDVWAFATAAMRETADGSAFAGELEAGAGVPVEVLSGESEARLAYAAVAHGLGVDGGPALVADLGGRTTELTLGTGEAIVAAESLPLGALALTDAHLRTDPPTPTEIRRVVDEADAALATSALPRRVAAAGGRLVASGGTATALAALDLGLHTYDGRRVHGHVLTRGTLDA
;
A
#
# COMPACT_ATOMS: atom_id res chain seq x y z
N MET A 1 -6.67 5.26 12.36
CA MET A 1 -7.31 4.01 12.81
C MET A 1 -6.24 3.20 13.54
N ARG A 2 -6.38 2.94 14.84
CA ARG A 2 -5.43 2.08 15.57
C ARG A 2 -5.99 0.66 15.57
N VAL A 3 -5.66 -0.12 14.54
CA VAL A 3 -5.84 -1.58 14.55
C VAL A 3 -4.49 -2.20 14.89
N GLY A 4 -4.51 -3.23 15.72
CA GLY A 4 -3.35 -4.05 16.03
C GLY A 4 -3.85 -5.45 16.39
N PRO A 5 -2.96 -6.44 16.43
CA PRO A 5 -3.33 -7.85 16.60
C PRO A 5 -4.22 -8.04 17.83
N GLY A 6 -5.40 -8.64 17.66
CA GLY A 6 -6.33 -8.97 18.74
C GLY A 6 -7.12 -7.78 19.33
N ARG A 7 -7.09 -6.60 18.70
CA ARG A 7 -7.94 -5.45 19.11
C ARG A 7 -9.21 -5.40 18.27
N SER A 8 -10.34 -5.12 18.91
CA SER A 8 -11.57 -4.77 18.20
C SER A 8 -11.41 -3.39 17.55
N THR A 9 -11.97 -3.21 16.35
CA THR A 9 -12.03 -1.91 15.68
C THR A 9 -12.85 -0.93 16.51
N ASP A 10 -12.30 0.28 16.71
CA ASP A 10 -12.96 1.42 17.33
C ASP A 10 -14.43 1.57 16.85
N PRO A 11 -15.44 1.58 17.73
CA PRO A 11 -16.85 1.70 17.35
C PRO A 11 -17.13 2.91 16.45
N ALA A 12 -16.47 4.03 16.69
CA ALA A 12 -16.63 5.22 15.85
C ALA A 12 -16.06 4.99 14.44
N ALA A 13 -14.97 4.23 14.32
CA ALA A 13 -14.42 3.84 13.02
C ALA A 13 -15.37 2.88 12.28
N ARG A 14 -16.01 1.92 12.97
CA ARG A 14 -16.99 1.02 12.35
C ARG A 14 -18.15 1.77 11.72
N VAL A 15 -18.73 2.73 12.44
CA VAL A 15 -19.84 3.54 11.94
C VAL A 15 -19.43 4.27 10.66
N ARG A 16 -18.29 4.98 10.69
CA ARG A 16 -17.79 5.70 9.50
C ARG A 16 -17.48 4.77 8.33
N THR A 17 -16.89 3.61 8.57
CA THR A 17 -16.63 2.60 7.53
C THR A 17 -17.93 2.10 6.91
N ARG A 18 -18.93 1.76 7.73
CA ARG A 18 -20.24 1.31 7.24
C ARG A 18 -20.92 2.37 6.39
N GLU A 19 -20.97 3.61 6.87
CA GLU A 19 -21.54 4.74 6.12
C GLU A 19 -20.85 4.93 4.78
N ALA A 20 -19.51 4.88 4.74
CA ALA A 20 -18.74 5.01 3.52
C ALA A 20 -19.01 3.88 2.51
N VAL A 21 -18.99 2.62 2.96
CA VAL A 21 -19.22 1.46 2.09
C VAL A 21 -20.63 1.48 1.50
N VAL A 22 -21.65 1.79 2.32
CA VAL A 22 -23.03 1.93 1.84
C VAL A 22 -23.16 3.07 0.82
N ALA A 23 -22.53 4.21 1.08
CA ALA A 23 -22.53 5.34 0.16
C ALA A 23 -21.84 5.00 -1.18
N PHE A 24 -20.70 4.29 -1.15
CA PHE A 24 -20.01 3.85 -2.37
C PHE A 24 -20.82 2.83 -3.16
N ALA A 25 -21.45 1.86 -2.49
CA ALA A 25 -22.33 0.89 -3.17
C ALA A 25 -23.54 1.58 -3.82
N ALA A 26 -24.15 2.57 -3.16
CA ALA A 26 -25.22 3.36 -3.75
C ALA A 26 -24.74 4.16 -4.98
N ARG A 27 -23.54 4.73 -4.92
CA ARG A 27 -22.93 5.46 -6.04
C ARG A 27 -22.60 4.54 -7.22
N ALA A 28 -22.09 3.33 -6.96
CA ALA A 28 -21.83 2.33 -8.00
C ALA A 28 -23.12 1.92 -8.71
N ARG A 29 -24.20 1.68 -7.96
CA ARG A 29 -25.54 1.40 -8.53
C ARG A 29 -26.08 2.57 -9.36
N ALA A 30 -25.94 3.81 -8.87
CA ALA A 30 -26.35 5.00 -9.60
C ALA A 30 -25.55 5.20 -10.91
N ALA A 31 -24.31 4.71 -10.95
CA ALA A 31 -23.47 4.69 -12.16
C ALA A 31 -23.76 3.48 -13.08
N ALA A 32 -24.79 2.68 -12.79
CA ALA A 32 -25.16 1.47 -13.54
C ALA A 32 -24.02 0.43 -13.65
N ALA A 33 -23.16 0.34 -12.63
CA ALA A 33 -22.15 -0.73 -12.56
C ALA A 33 -22.83 -2.10 -12.50
N THR A 34 -22.43 -3.01 -13.40
CA THR A 34 -22.94 -4.40 -13.44
C THR A 34 -22.26 -5.30 -12.43
N ASP A 35 -21.00 -4.99 -12.12
CA ASP A 35 -20.14 -5.79 -11.25
C ASP A 35 -19.56 -4.89 -10.17
N VAL A 36 -19.91 -5.18 -8.91
CA VAL A 36 -19.40 -4.46 -7.74
C VAL A 36 -18.80 -5.48 -6.79
N TRP A 37 -17.49 -5.39 -6.59
CA TRP A 37 -16.74 -6.20 -5.65
C TRP A 37 -16.11 -5.29 -4.61
N ALA A 38 -16.55 -5.42 -3.36
CA ALA A 38 -15.89 -4.78 -2.25
C ALA A 38 -14.98 -5.80 -1.57
N PHE A 39 -13.80 -5.35 -1.13
CA PHE A 39 -12.88 -6.20 -0.42
C PHE A 39 -12.21 -5.46 0.74
N ALA A 40 -11.78 -6.23 1.73
CA ALA A 40 -11.05 -5.77 2.90
C ALA A 40 -9.71 -6.51 3.02
N THR A 41 -8.73 -5.85 3.63
CA THR A 41 -7.32 -6.29 3.66
C THR A 41 -6.86 -6.62 5.08
N ALA A 42 -5.54 -6.51 5.35
CA ALA A 42 -4.89 -6.89 6.60
C ALA A 42 -5.61 -6.41 7.87
N ALA A 43 -6.07 -5.16 7.90
CA ALA A 43 -6.77 -4.61 9.05
C ALA A 43 -8.00 -5.44 9.48
N MET A 44 -8.75 -5.99 8.52
CA MET A 44 -9.91 -6.82 8.82
C MET A 44 -9.49 -8.23 9.23
N ARG A 45 -8.45 -8.80 8.62
CA ARG A 45 -7.90 -10.12 8.99
C ARG A 45 -7.36 -10.16 10.43
N GLU A 46 -6.73 -9.08 10.87
CA GLU A 46 -6.08 -8.99 12.18
C GLU A 46 -7.05 -8.64 13.33
N THR A 47 -8.25 -8.19 12.97
CA THR A 47 -9.31 -7.86 13.92
C THR A 47 -10.05 -9.14 14.31
N ALA A 48 -10.20 -9.40 15.62
CA ALA A 48 -10.79 -10.64 16.13
C ALA A 48 -12.19 -10.95 15.59
N ASP A 49 -12.98 -9.91 15.33
CA ASP A 49 -14.34 -9.99 14.79
C ASP A 49 -14.45 -9.40 13.37
N GLY A 50 -13.34 -9.34 12.63
CA GLY A 50 -13.29 -8.73 11.30
C GLY A 50 -14.19 -9.42 10.28
N SER A 51 -14.25 -10.76 10.25
CA SER A 51 -15.15 -11.50 9.36
C SER A 51 -16.62 -11.23 9.66
N ALA A 52 -16.99 -11.08 10.93
CA ALA A 52 -18.36 -10.72 11.31
C ALA A 52 -18.70 -9.31 10.83
N PHE A 53 -17.79 -8.35 11.03
CA PHE A 53 -17.98 -6.99 10.56
C PHE A 53 -18.03 -6.90 9.02
N ALA A 54 -17.26 -7.71 8.28
CA ALA A 54 -17.38 -7.81 6.83
C ALA A 54 -18.79 -8.26 6.39
N GLY A 55 -19.38 -9.24 7.09
CA GLY A 55 -20.77 -9.65 6.87
C GLY A 55 -21.80 -8.54 7.15
N GLU A 56 -21.58 -7.71 8.18
CA GLU A 56 -22.41 -6.54 8.45
C GLU A 56 -22.32 -5.49 7.31
N LEU A 57 -21.13 -5.29 6.76
CA LEU A 57 -20.90 -4.39 5.63
C LEU A 57 -21.60 -4.91 4.37
N GLU A 58 -21.48 -6.21 4.07
CA GLU A 58 -22.15 -6.85 2.94
C GLU A 58 -23.67 -6.71 3.04
N ALA A 59 -24.26 -7.04 4.19
CA ALA A 59 -25.70 -6.91 4.42
C ALA A 59 -26.18 -5.45 4.31
N GLY A 60 -25.40 -4.50 4.82
CA GLY A 60 -25.75 -3.08 4.77
C GLY A 60 -25.63 -2.45 3.39
N ALA A 61 -24.62 -2.86 2.62
CA ALA A 61 -24.32 -2.27 1.31
C ALA A 61 -25.02 -2.99 0.15
N GLY A 62 -25.42 -4.24 0.34
CA GLY A 62 -26.03 -5.09 -0.69
C GLY A 62 -25.05 -5.49 -1.78
N VAL A 63 -23.75 -5.54 -1.47
CA VAL A 63 -22.67 -5.95 -2.39
C VAL A 63 -21.73 -6.90 -1.66
N PRO A 64 -21.13 -7.90 -2.34
CA PRO A 64 -20.20 -8.83 -1.71
C PRO A 64 -19.03 -8.10 -1.06
N VAL A 65 -18.69 -8.49 0.18
CA VAL A 65 -17.52 -7.97 0.90
C VAL A 65 -16.58 -9.13 1.22
N GLU A 66 -15.51 -9.27 0.44
CA GLU A 66 -14.52 -10.32 0.64
C GLU A 66 -13.38 -9.84 1.55
N VAL A 67 -13.03 -10.63 2.57
CA VAL A 67 -11.77 -10.43 3.30
C VAL A 67 -10.67 -11.18 2.56
N LEU A 68 -9.85 -10.47 1.80
CA LEU A 68 -8.79 -11.08 1.00
C LEU A 68 -7.78 -11.79 1.89
N SER A 69 -7.17 -12.87 1.38
CA SER A 69 -5.91 -13.36 1.94
C SER A 69 -4.78 -12.37 1.62
N GLY A 70 -3.69 -12.41 2.39
CA GLY A 70 -2.50 -11.59 2.07
C GLY A 70 -1.91 -11.91 0.69
N GLU A 71 -2.01 -13.19 0.26
CA GLU A 71 -1.57 -13.62 -1.07
C GLU A 71 -2.44 -13.02 -2.18
N SER A 72 -3.77 -13.03 -2.02
CA SER A 72 -4.69 -12.43 -3.00
C SER A 72 -4.50 -10.92 -3.10
N GLU A 73 -4.31 -10.25 -1.97
CA GLU A 73 -4.01 -8.82 -1.90
C GLU A 73 -2.72 -8.47 -2.66
N ALA A 74 -1.63 -9.21 -2.40
CA ALA A 74 -0.36 -9.03 -3.11
C ALA A 74 -0.50 -9.29 -4.62
N ARG A 75 -1.30 -10.29 -5.02
CA ARG A 75 -1.58 -10.58 -6.43
C ARG A 75 -2.31 -9.44 -7.13
N LEU A 76 -3.35 -8.89 -6.52
CA LEU A 76 -4.10 -7.78 -7.09
C LEU A 76 -3.24 -6.52 -7.18
N ALA A 77 -2.46 -6.21 -6.14
CA ALA A 77 -1.56 -5.06 -6.13
C ALA A 77 -0.50 -5.16 -7.25
N TYR A 78 0.13 -6.33 -7.40
CA TYR A 78 1.09 -6.56 -8.47
C TYR A 78 0.43 -6.47 -9.86
N ALA A 79 -0.74 -7.09 -10.05
CA ALA A 79 -1.47 -7.04 -11.32
C ALA A 79 -1.84 -5.61 -11.70
N ALA A 80 -2.25 -4.77 -10.74
CA ALA A 80 -2.55 -3.36 -10.98
C ALA A 80 -1.33 -2.59 -11.50
N VAL A 81 -0.14 -2.86 -10.96
CA VAL A 81 1.12 -2.25 -11.43
C VAL A 81 1.54 -2.82 -12.78
N ALA A 82 1.53 -4.14 -12.94
CA ALA A 82 1.92 -4.83 -14.16
C ALA A 82 1.11 -4.33 -15.37
N HIS A 83 -0.21 -4.20 -15.19
CA HIS A 83 -1.11 -3.71 -16.23
C HIS A 83 -1.06 -2.19 -16.38
N GLY A 84 -1.09 -1.44 -15.26
CA GLY A 84 -1.20 0.02 -15.28
C GLY A 84 0.05 0.73 -15.80
N LEU A 85 1.24 0.15 -15.62
CA LEU A 85 2.52 0.76 -16.04
C LEU A 85 3.21 0.02 -17.20
N GLY A 86 2.60 -1.03 -17.74
CA GLY A 86 3.17 -1.79 -18.86
C GLY A 86 4.53 -2.39 -18.49
N VAL A 87 4.53 -3.32 -17.55
CA VAL A 87 5.78 -3.99 -17.17
C VAL A 87 6.09 -5.08 -18.19
N ASP A 88 6.76 -4.68 -19.28
CA ASP A 88 6.94 -5.38 -20.57
C ASP A 88 7.67 -6.73 -20.51
N GLY A 89 7.13 -7.72 -19.80
CA GLY A 89 7.69 -9.08 -19.72
C GLY A 89 9.07 -9.19 -19.05
N GLY A 90 9.67 -8.07 -18.63
CA GLY A 90 10.91 -8.02 -17.86
C GLY A 90 10.68 -8.14 -16.34
N PRO A 91 11.72 -8.46 -15.57
CA PRO A 91 11.64 -8.55 -14.12
C PRO A 91 11.33 -7.19 -13.50
N ALA A 92 10.47 -7.20 -12.49
CA ALA A 92 10.05 -6.00 -11.79
C ALA A 92 9.84 -6.27 -10.31
N LEU A 93 10.28 -5.34 -9.48
CA LEU A 93 9.98 -5.30 -8.07
C LEU A 93 8.99 -4.18 -7.82
N VAL A 94 7.81 -4.52 -7.34
CA VAL A 94 6.83 -3.56 -6.85
C VAL A 94 7.05 -3.38 -5.36
N ALA A 95 7.25 -2.14 -4.92
CA ALA A 95 7.33 -1.76 -3.52
C ALA A 95 6.11 -0.89 -3.16
N ASP A 96 5.17 -1.44 -2.41
CA ASP A 96 4.04 -0.66 -1.89
C ASP A 96 4.41 -0.06 -0.54
N LEU A 97 4.58 1.27 -0.50
CA LEU A 97 5.05 1.99 0.67
C LEU A 97 3.86 2.36 1.57
N GLY A 98 3.59 1.49 2.54
CA GLY A 98 2.53 1.67 3.52
C GLY A 98 2.93 2.53 4.73
N GLY A 99 1.94 2.79 5.58
CA GLY A 99 2.15 3.51 6.83
C GLY A 99 2.89 2.67 7.88
N ARG A 100 2.65 1.36 7.94
CA ARG A 100 3.26 0.47 8.95
C ARG A 100 4.18 -0.59 8.36
N THR A 101 3.88 -1.05 7.16
CA THR A 101 4.62 -2.09 6.44
C THR A 101 4.94 -1.62 5.02
N THR A 102 5.86 -2.33 4.37
CA THR A 102 6.19 -2.17 2.97
C THR A 102 6.14 -3.54 2.33
N GLU A 103 5.31 -3.70 1.31
CA GLU A 103 5.16 -4.94 0.57
C GLU A 103 6.08 -4.92 -0.65
N LEU A 104 6.96 -5.91 -0.74
CA LEU A 104 7.86 -6.14 -1.87
C LEU A 104 7.36 -7.32 -2.69
N THR A 105 6.96 -7.09 -3.94
CA THR A 105 6.52 -8.15 -4.85
C THR A 105 7.40 -8.18 -6.09
N LEU A 106 8.21 -9.23 -6.22
CA LEU A 106 9.01 -9.52 -7.40
C LEU A 106 8.17 -10.34 -8.39
N GLY A 107 8.13 -9.92 -9.64
CA GLY A 107 7.47 -10.67 -10.70
C GLY A 107 8.08 -10.43 -12.08
N THR A 108 7.48 -11.05 -13.10
CA THR A 108 7.86 -10.95 -14.51
C THR A 108 6.60 -11.06 -15.36
N GLY A 109 6.28 -10.01 -16.11
CA GLY A 109 4.97 -9.90 -16.77
C GLY A 109 3.83 -9.93 -15.75
N GLU A 110 2.92 -10.89 -15.87
CA GLU A 110 1.80 -11.10 -14.93
C GLU A 110 2.13 -12.09 -13.80
N ALA A 111 3.28 -12.77 -13.87
CA ALA A 111 3.64 -13.81 -12.93
C ALA A 111 4.38 -13.24 -11.71
N ILE A 112 3.89 -13.55 -10.51
CA ILE A 112 4.59 -13.26 -9.25
C ILE A 112 5.62 -14.35 -8.99
N VAL A 113 6.86 -13.94 -8.77
CA VAL A 113 8.00 -14.80 -8.44
C VAL A 113 8.18 -14.93 -6.93
N ALA A 114 8.00 -13.83 -6.19
CA ALA A 114 8.09 -13.80 -4.74
C ALA A 114 7.38 -12.55 -4.18
N ALA A 115 6.85 -12.65 -2.97
CA ALA A 115 6.30 -11.51 -2.24
C ALA A 115 6.73 -11.58 -0.76
N GLU A 116 7.10 -10.43 -0.20
CA GLU A 116 7.54 -10.27 1.19
C GLU A 116 6.88 -9.01 1.77
N SER A 117 6.48 -9.04 3.04
CA SER A 117 6.05 -7.84 3.77
C SER A 117 7.09 -7.50 4.81
N LEU A 118 7.67 -6.31 4.71
CA LEU A 118 8.67 -5.82 5.64
C LEU A 118 8.00 -4.95 6.71
N PRO A 119 8.44 -5.03 7.99
CA PRO A 119 7.96 -4.17 9.07
C PRO A 119 8.57 -2.76 8.94
N LEU A 120 8.38 -2.14 7.77
CA LEU A 120 8.97 -0.88 7.36
C LEU A 120 7.88 0.02 6.82
N GLY A 121 7.55 1.12 7.51
CA GLY A 121 6.51 2.04 7.04
C GLY A 121 6.65 3.43 7.62
N ALA A 122 6.15 4.44 6.90
CA ALA A 122 6.38 5.84 7.23
C ALA A 122 5.85 6.24 8.63
N LEU A 123 4.66 5.78 9.01
CA LEU A 123 4.09 6.02 10.35
C LEU A 123 4.82 5.21 11.42
N ALA A 124 5.17 3.96 11.14
CA ALA A 124 5.91 3.12 12.09
C ALA A 124 7.28 3.71 12.43
N LEU A 125 8.04 4.15 11.42
CA LEU A 125 9.33 4.82 11.59
C LEU A 125 9.20 6.16 12.31
N THR A 126 8.17 6.95 11.97
CA THR A 126 7.87 8.21 12.65
C THR A 126 7.56 7.98 14.13
N ASP A 127 6.64 7.05 14.44
CA ASP A 127 6.24 6.69 15.79
C ASP A 127 7.41 6.11 16.59
N ALA A 128 8.36 5.41 15.97
CA ALA A 128 9.50 4.83 16.65
C ALA A 128 10.60 5.86 16.97
N HIS A 129 10.96 6.72 16.01
CA HIS A 129 12.22 7.47 16.06
C HIS A 129 12.07 8.99 16.06
N LEU A 130 10.97 9.54 15.54
CA LEU A 130 10.82 10.99 15.39
C LEU A 130 10.03 11.56 16.57
N ARG A 131 10.67 12.45 17.35
CA ARG A 131 10.08 13.12 18.53
C ARG A 131 10.06 14.63 18.39
N THR A 132 10.88 15.18 17.50
CA THR A 132 10.99 16.62 17.28
C THR A 132 10.47 17.02 15.89
N ASP A 133 10.06 18.29 15.77
CA ASP A 133 9.57 18.89 14.53
C ASP A 133 10.28 20.24 14.30
N PRO A 134 11.23 20.34 13.34
CA PRO A 134 11.70 19.27 12.47
C PRO A 134 12.59 18.24 13.21
N PRO A 135 12.68 16.99 12.71
CA PRO A 135 13.54 15.96 13.28
C PRO A 135 15.03 16.36 13.36
N THR A 136 15.71 15.90 14.42
CA THR A 136 17.15 16.07 14.56
C THR A 136 17.94 15.12 13.64
N PRO A 137 19.20 15.43 13.28
CA PRO A 137 20.05 14.54 12.49
C PRO A 137 20.26 13.15 13.12
N THR A 138 20.18 13.03 14.45
CA THR A 138 20.27 11.73 15.14
C THR A 138 19.00 10.90 14.98
N GLU A 139 17.82 11.53 15.00
CA GLU A 139 16.56 10.84 14.75
C GLU A 139 16.46 10.36 13.30
N ILE A 140 16.89 11.20 12.34
CA ILE A 140 16.96 10.81 10.93
C ILE A 140 17.89 9.61 10.72
N ARG A 141 19.09 9.62 11.33
CA ARG A 141 20.01 8.47 11.25
C ARG A 141 19.38 7.17 11.76
N ARG A 142 18.63 7.21 12.87
CA ARG A 142 17.94 6.02 13.39
C ARG A 142 16.88 5.49 12.43
N VAL A 143 16.14 6.37 11.77
CA VAL A 143 15.18 5.99 10.73
C VAL A 143 15.88 5.29 9.58
N VAL A 144 17.01 5.84 9.11
CA VAL A 144 17.81 5.22 8.04
C VAL A 144 18.36 3.86 8.47
N ASP A 145 18.95 3.76 9.65
CA ASP A 145 19.51 2.51 10.19
C ASP A 145 18.44 1.41 10.29
N GLU A 146 17.23 1.75 10.75
CA GLU A 146 16.12 0.78 10.83
C GLU A 146 15.60 0.38 9.44
N ALA A 147 15.52 1.33 8.50
CA ALA A 147 15.14 1.04 7.12
C ALA A 147 16.16 0.12 6.43
N ASP A 148 17.45 0.39 6.59
CA ASP A 148 18.54 -0.44 6.06
C ASP A 148 18.52 -1.84 6.68
N ALA A 149 18.33 -1.94 7.99
CA ALA A 149 18.22 -3.23 8.67
C ALA A 149 17.03 -4.05 8.17
N ALA A 150 15.86 -3.42 7.99
CA ALA A 150 14.67 -4.07 7.45
C ALA A 150 14.89 -4.53 6.00
N LEU A 151 15.42 -3.66 5.13
CA LEU A 151 15.71 -3.98 3.73
C LEU A 151 16.77 -5.08 3.59
N ALA A 152 17.75 -5.13 4.50
CA ALA A 152 18.78 -6.17 4.51
C ALA A 152 18.23 -7.58 4.77
N THR A 153 17.02 -7.71 5.33
CA THR A 153 16.36 -9.02 5.49
C THR A 153 15.79 -9.58 4.18
N SER A 154 15.64 -8.75 3.15
CA SER A 154 15.10 -9.14 1.85
C SER A 154 16.19 -9.30 0.80
N ALA A 155 16.15 -10.41 0.06
CA ALA A 155 16.98 -10.59 -1.13
C ALA A 155 16.36 -9.98 -2.40
N LEU A 156 15.08 -9.60 -2.38
CA LEU A 156 14.34 -9.20 -3.59
C LEU A 156 14.92 -7.95 -4.28
N PRO A 157 15.34 -6.88 -3.57
CA PRO A 157 15.99 -5.73 -4.20
C PRO A 157 17.26 -6.09 -4.96
N ARG A 158 18.09 -6.99 -4.39
CA ARG A 158 19.31 -7.46 -5.06
C ARG A 158 19.00 -8.36 -6.26
N ARG A 159 17.97 -9.21 -6.15
CA ARG A 159 17.53 -10.10 -7.23
C ARG A 159 17.03 -9.34 -8.44
N VAL A 160 16.18 -8.32 -8.25
CA VAL A 160 15.69 -7.50 -9.38
C VAL A 160 16.82 -6.71 -10.03
N ALA A 161 17.74 -6.15 -9.24
CA ALA A 161 18.89 -5.41 -9.76
C ALA A 161 19.82 -6.30 -10.58
N ALA A 162 20.14 -7.50 -10.09
CA ALA A 162 20.97 -8.47 -10.81
C ALA A 162 20.32 -8.95 -12.13
N ALA A 163 18.98 -8.95 -12.19
CA ALA A 163 18.23 -9.29 -13.39
C ALA A 163 18.02 -8.10 -14.35
N GLY A 164 18.57 -6.92 -14.05
CA GLY A 164 18.37 -5.71 -14.85
C GLY A 164 16.91 -5.22 -14.83
N GLY A 165 16.17 -5.55 -13.78
CA GLY A 165 14.75 -5.25 -13.66
C GLY A 165 14.45 -3.84 -13.17
N ARG A 166 13.15 -3.51 -13.18
CA ARG A 166 12.63 -2.19 -12.78
C ARG A 166 12.14 -2.23 -11.33
N LEU A 167 12.34 -1.13 -10.59
CA LEU A 167 11.65 -0.87 -9.33
C LEU A 167 10.43 0.02 -9.63
N VAL A 168 9.26 -0.38 -9.16
CA VAL A 168 8.05 0.43 -9.19
C VAL A 168 7.61 0.68 -7.75
N ALA A 169 7.43 1.94 -7.38
CA ALA A 169 6.95 2.30 -6.05
C ALA A 169 5.46 2.72 -6.11
N SER A 170 4.69 2.26 -5.14
CA SER A 170 3.28 2.61 -4.93
C SER A 170 3.10 3.17 -3.51
N GLY A 171 1.89 3.66 -3.23
CA GLY A 171 1.50 4.16 -1.92
C GLY A 171 1.61 5.68 -1.80
N GLY A 172 1.09 6.20 -0.68
CA GLY A 172 1.00 7.64 -0.42
C GLY A 172 2.37 8.32 -0.38
N THR A 173 3.38 7.66 0.20
CA THR A 173 4.75 8.18 0.25
C THR A 173 5.36 8.31 -1.14
N ALA A 174 5.27 7.26 -1.98
CA ALA A 174 5.82 7.29 -3.34
C ALA A 174 5.16 8.35 -4.22
N THR A 175 3.82 8.42 -4.18
CA THR A 175 3.04 9.36 -4.98
C THR A 175 3.20 10.81 -4.51
N ALA A 176 3.42 11.04 -3.21
CA ALA A 176 3.76 12.36 -2.67
C ALA A 176 5.14 12.83 -3.16
N LEU A 177 6.16 11.96 -3.14
CA LEU A 177 7.49 12.28 -3.68
C LEU A 177 7.42 12.64 -5.18
N ALA A 178 6.67 11.87 -5.97
CA ALA A 178 6.45 12.18 -7.38
C ALA A 178 5.74 13.53 -7.58
N ALA A 179 4.72 13.84 -6.78
CA ALA A 179 4.03 15.13 -6.85
C ALA A 179 4.94 16.31 -6.49
N LEU A 180 5.83 16.14 -5.50
CA LEU A 180 6.81 17.15 -5.10
C LEU A 180 7.82 17.43 -6.21
N ASP A 181 8.40 16.39 -6.82
CA ASP A 181 9.34 16.53 -7.94
C ASP A 181 8.68 17.19 -9.16
N LEU A 182 7.41 16.88 -9.42
CA LEU A 182 6.60 17.50 -10.48
C LEU A 182 6.17 18.95 -10.17
N GLY A 183 6.48 19.48 -8.98
CA GLY A 183 6.08 20.82 -8.54
C GLY A 183 4.57 21.01 -8.42
N LEU A 184 3.82 19.95 -8.07
CA LEU A 184 2.36 20.00 -8.00
C LEU A 184 1.88 20.67 -6.71
N HIS A 185 1.15 21.79 -6.85
CA HIS A 185 0.42 22.41 -5.73
C HIS A 185 -0.96 21.77 -5.49
N THR A 186 -1.45 20.99 -6.45
CA THR A 186 -2.70 20.22 -6.35
C THR A 186 -2.43 18.85 -6.96
N TYR A 187 -2.78 17.79 -6.24
CA TYR A 187 -2.52 16.42 -6.69
C TYR A 187 -3.26 16.11 -8.00
N ASP A 188 -2.52 15.69 -9.03
CA ASP A 188 -3.06 15.13 -10.28
C ASP A 188 -2.47 13.73 -10.51
N GLY A 189 -3.27 12.71 -10.21
CA GLY A 189 -2.87 11.31 -10.33
C GLY A 189 -2.43 10.91 -11.74
N ARG A 190 -2.92 11.58 -12.79
CA ARG A 190 -2.53 11.28 -14.18
C ARG A 190 -1.12 11.75 -14.49
N ARG A 191 -0.65 12.81 -13.81
CA ARG A 191 0.72 13.30 -13.93
C ARG A 191 1.69 12.51 -13.06
N VAL A 192 1.22 12.07 -11.90
CA VAL A 192 2.02 11.25 -10.96
C VAL A 192 2.21 9.82 -11.49
N HIS A 193 1.19 9.24 -12.12
CA HIS A 193 1.25 7.87 -12.64
C HIS A 193 2.34 7.72 -13.70
N GLY A 194 3.27 6.78 -13.46
CA GLY A 194 4.39 6.51 -14.36
C GLY A 194 5.51 7.55 -14.34
N HIS A 195 5.44 8.56 -13.47
CA HIS A 195 6.52 9.52 -13.28
C HIS A 195 7.79 8.82 -12.78
N VAL A 196 8.92 9.12 -13.41
CA VAL A 196 10.21 8.49 -13.08
C VAL A 196 10.99 9.38 -12.14
N LEU A 197 11.22 8.90 -10.93
CA LEU A 197 12.12 9.52 -9.97
C LEU A 197 13.52 8.92 -10.10
N THR A 198 14.52 9.77 -10.28
CA THR A 198 15.92 9.34 -10.27
C THR A 198 16.47 9.36 -8.85
N ARG A 199 17.54 8.60 -8.60
CA ARG A 199 18.25 8.69 -7.32
C ARG A 199 18.74 10.11 -7.03
N GLY A 200 19.27 10.80 -8.04
CA GLY A 200 19.74 12.18 -7.87
C GLY A 200 18.61 13.15 -7.48
N THR A 201 17.39 12.90 -7.93
CA THR A 201 16.20 13.65 -7.52
C THR A 201 15.84 13.41 -6.05
N LEU A 202 15.95 12.16 -5.59
CA LEU A 202 15.64 11.79 -4.20
C LEU A 202 16.69 12.29 -3.21
N ASP A 203 17.95 12.42 -3.65
CA ASP A 203 19.09 12.84 -2.84
C ASP A 203 19.27 14.38 -2.79
N ALA A 204 18.51 15.15 -3.59
CA ALA A 204 18.61 16.61 -3.72
C ALA A 204 17.87 17.39 -2.63
#